data_AF-A0A7X7ZS66-F1
#
_entry.id   AF-A0A7X7ZS66-F1
#
_cell.length_a   1.000
_cell.length_b   1.000
_cell.length_c   1.000
_cell.angle_alpha   90.00
_cell.angle_beta   90.00
_cell.angle_gamma   90.00
#
_symmetry.space_group_name_H-M   'P 1'
#
loop_
_entity.id
_entity.type
_entity.pdbx_description
1 polymer ?
#
loop_
_entity_poly.entity_id
_entity_poly.type
_entity_poly.pdbx_seq_one_letter_code
_entity_poly.pdbx_strand_id
1 'polypeptide(L)'
;MKILKFFAVLILTLTFFSCKEPTTELIQLDAPMFSNPSGTYLAGQAIYLTCPEYGADIYYTTDGSEPTDQANLYANPLIIPEFFPEGAVTATLKARAYKEGFDPSSVVSATYTVTFFNTVAKPQFSPLYGNITTNTEINIHCSTLNADIHYTLDGSDPDQSSAKYIEGFTITQTGEVTLKARAYRSGWNPSEIAETKYTVSAP
;
A
#
# COMPACT_ATOMS: atom_id res chain seq x y z
N MET A 1 75.19 -38.50 -45.21
CA MET A 1 73.81 -38.96 -44.96
C MET A 1 73.56 -38.83 -43.46
N LYS A 2 72.51 -38.07 -43.10
CA LYS A 2 71.92 -37.70 -41.79
C LYS A 2 72.33 -38.60 -40.59
N ILE A 3 72.46 -38.10 -39.36
CA ILE A 3 71.30 -37.82 -38.48
C ILE A 3 71.73 -36.98 -37.26
N LEU A 4 71.02 -35.86 -37.12
CA LEU A 4 70.84 -34.99 -35.95
C LEU A 4 69.88 -35.65 -34.94
N LYS A 5 70.20 -35.72 -33.64
CA LYS A 5 69.21 -35.95 -32.56
C LYS A 5 69.64 -35.23 -31.28
N PHE A 6 69.17 -34.01 -31.03
CA PHE A 6 67.96 -33.62 -30.28
C PHE A 6 68.02 -33.90 -28.76
N PHE A 7 68.32 -32.83 -28.02
CA PHE A 7 68.08 -32.68 -26.59
C PHE A 7 66.58 -32.87 -26.28
N ALA A 8 66.25 -33.74 -25.33
CA ALA A 8 64.91 -33.83 -24.76
C ALA A 8 64.92 -33.15 -23.39
N VAL A 9 64.36 -31.95 -23.31
CA VAL A 9 64.05 -31.27 -22.05
C VAL A 9 62.69 -31.76 -21.58
N LEU A 10 62.66 -32.40 -20.41
CA LEU A 10 61.45 -32.86 -19.74
C LEU A 10 60.72 -31.67 -19.12
N ILE A 11 59.71 -31.13 -19.82
CA ILE A 11 58.83 -30.08 -19.30
C ILE A 11 57.70 -30.75 -18.53
N LEU A 12 57.80 -30.74 -17.20
CA LEU A 12 56.73 -31.15 -16.29
C LEU A 12 55.70 -30.01 -16.22
N THR A 13 54.65 -30.09 -17.04
CA THR A 13 53.55 -29.12 -16.99
C THR A 13 52.69 -29.39 -15.76
N LEU A 14 52.87 -28.57 -14.72
CA LEU A 14 52.00 -28.52 -13.55
C LEU A 14 50.65 -27.92 -13.99
N THR A 15 49.68 -28.76 -14.33
CA THR A 15 48.31 -28.30 -14.56
C THR A 15 47.72 -27.92 -13.20
N PHE A 16 47.53 -26.62 -12.97
CA PHE A 16 46.64 -26.16 -11.91
C PHE A 16 45.25 -26.68 -12.25
N PHE A 17 44.83 -27.77 -11.59
CA PHE A 17 43.42 -28.09 -11.46
C PHE A 17 42.79 -26.89 -10.75
N SER A 18 42.18 -26.01 -11.54
CA SER A 18 41.24 -25.02 -11.03
C SER A 18 40.13 -25.81 -10.33
N CYS A 19 40.22 -25.88 -9.00
CA CYS A 19 39.21 -26.46 -8.15
C CYS A 19 37.98 -25.58 -8.31
N LYS A 20 37.09 -25.96 -9.24
CA LYS A 20 35.78 -25.31 -9.37
C LYS A 20 35.09 -25.50 -8.03
N GLU A 21 34.91 -24.43 -7.28
CA GLU A 21 34.14 -24.48 -6.04
C GLU A 21 32.78 -25.12 -6.37
N PRO A 22 32.27 -26.07 -5.57
CA PRO A 22 30.96 -26.62 -5.78
C PRO A 22 29.94 -25.52 -5.48
N THR A 23 29.46 -24.83 -6.52
CA THR A 23 28.33 -23.92 -6.39
C THR A 23 27.13 -24.77 -5.98
N THR A 24 26.62 -24.59 -4.77
CA THR A 24 25.35 -25.19 -4.36
C THR A 24 24.25 -24.49 -5.15
N GLU A 25 23.77 -25.13 -6.21
CA GLU A 25 22.60 -24.67 -6.97
C GLU A 25 21.38 -24.81 -6.06
N LEU A 26 20.79 -23.68 -5.67
CA LEU A 26 19.57 -23.67 -4.87
C LEU A 26 18.38 -24.01 -5.77
N ILE A 27 17.37 -24.66 -5.19
CA ILE A 27 16.11 -24.89 -5.90
C ILE A 27 15.34 -23.58 -5.91
N GLN A 28 14.86 -23.15 -7.08
CA GLN A 28 13.97 -22.00 -7.20
C GLN A 28 12.55 -22.38 -6.74
N LEU A 29 11.92 -21.53 -5.92
CA LEU A 29 10.54 -21.70 -5.47
C LEU A 29 9.53 -21.46 -6.61
N ASP A 30 8.37 -22.12 -6.56
CA ASP A 30 7.23 -21.74 -7.39
C ASP A 30 6.70 -20.35 -6.97
N ALA A 31 6.11 -19.67 -7.94
CA ALA A 31 5.62 -18.32 -7.74
C ALA A 31 4.29 -18.30 -6.97
N PRO A 32 4.03 -17.25 -6.15
CA PRO A 32 2.74 -17.08 -5.50
C PRO A 32 1.57 -17.06 -6.49
N MET A 33 0.40 -17.51 -6.04
CA MET A 33 -0.86 -17.46 -6.79
C MET A 33 -1.82 -16.45 -6.17
N PHE A 34 -2.44 -15.61 -7.00
CA PHE A 34 -3.53 -14.72 -6.60
C PHE A 34 -4.88 -15.42 -6.75
N SER A 35 -5.77 -15.26 -5.77
CA SER A 35 -7.12 -15.80 -5.82
C SER A 35 -7.97 -15.25 -6.97
N ASN A 36 -7.71 -14.01 -7.35
CA ASN A 36 -8.46 -13.28 -8.38
C ASN A 36 -7.46 -12.73 -9.41
N PRO A 37 -7.72 -12.91 -10.73
CA PRO A 37 -6.89 -12.32 -11.77
C PRO A 37 -6.96 -10.79 -11.77
N SER A 38 -6.09 -10.13 -12.52
CA SER A 38 -6.18 -8.69 -12.80
C SER A 38 -7.58 -8.32 -13.30
N GLY A 39 -8.11 -7.19 -12.85
CA GLY A 39 -9.43 -6.74 -13.27
C GLY A 39 -10.05 -5.66 -12.40
N THR A 40 -11.31 -5.39 -12.68
CA THR A 40 -12.11 -4.39 -11.96
C THR A 40 -13.02 -5.08 -10.96
N TYR A 41 -12.98 -4.64 -9.70
CA TYR A 41 -13.73 -5.22 -8.60
C TYR A 41 -14.44 -4.14 -7.78
N LEU A 42 -15.58 -4.51 -7.18
CA LEU A 42 -16.25 -3.65 -6.21
C LEU A 42 -15.41 -3.52 -4.94
N ALA A 43 -15.44 -2.34 -4.33
CA ALA A 43 -14.85 -2.09 -3.02
C ALA A 43 -15.37 -3.10 -1.97
N GLY A 44 -14.43 -3.64 -1.18
CA GLY A 44 -14.64 -4.75 -0.25
C GLY A 44 -14.18 -6.12 -0.77
N GLN A 45 -13.82 -6.25 -2.05
CA GLN A 45 -13.28 -7.51 -2.58
C GLN A 45 -11.95 -7.87 -1.91
N ALA A 46 -11.87 -9.07 -1.32
CA ALA A 46 -10.63 -9.60 -0.75
C ALA A 46 -9.81 -10.34 -1.80
N ILE A 47 -8.49 -10.11 -1.79
CA ILE A 47 -7.48 -10.81 -2.60
C ILE A 47 -6.64 -11.66 -1.66
N TYR A 48 -6.52 -12.95 -1.99
CA TYR A 48 -5.70 -13.90 -1.25
C TYR A 48 -4.45 -14.28 -2.05
N LEU A 49 -3.32 -14.37 -1.36
CA LEU A 49 -2.05 -14.84 -1.91
C LEU A 49 -1.77 -16.21 -1.30
N THR A 50 -1.38 -17.16 -2.14
CA THR A 50 -1.02 -18.51 -1.70
C THR A 50 0.30 -18.90 -2.34
N CYS A 51 1.10 -19.70 -1.65
CA CYS A 51 2.34 -20.28 -2.17
C CYS A 51 2.21 -21.80 -2.12
N PRO A 52 2.48 -22.52 -3.23
CA PRO A 52 2.46 -23.98 -3.24
C PRO A 52 3.46 -24.61 -2.27
N GLU A 53 4.59 -23.93 -2.04
CA GLU A 53 5.65 -24.38 -1.15
C GLU A 53 5.33 -24.11 0.32
N TYR A 54 5.17 -25.20 1.08
CA TYR A 54 4.97 -25.11 2.51
C TYR A 54 6.14 -24.39 3.22
N GLY A 55 5.80 -23.41 4.04
CA GLY A 55 6.75 -22.65 4.86
C GLY A 55 7.58 -21.62 4.10
N ALA A 56 7.16 -21.22 2.90
CA ALA A 56 7.69 -20.02 2.24
C ALA A 56 6.87 -18.78 2.65
N ASP A 57 7.55 -17.65 2.85
CA ASP A 57 6.93 -16.36 3.12
C ASP A 57 6.67 -15.62 1.81
N ILE A 58 5.54 -14.91 1.73
CA ILE A 58 5.17 -14.13 0.54
C ILE A 58 5.34 -12.64 0.86
N TYR A 59 6.17 -11.97 0.08
CA TYR A 59 6.38 -10.53 0.17
C TYR A 59 5.76 -9.82 -1.03
N TYR A 60 5.17 -8.64 -0.82
CA TYR A 60 4.44 -7.93 -1.86
C TYR A 60 4.59 -6.40 -1.82
N THR A 61 4.29 -5.79 -2.95
CA THR A 61 4.24 -4.34 -3.20
C THR A 61 2.94 -3.99 -3.93
N THR A 62 2.42 -2.79 -3.72
CA THR A 62 1.11 -2.38 -4.27
C THR A 62 1.19 -1.22 -5.26
N ASP A 63 2.39 -0.66 -5.43
CA ASP A 63 2.75 0.44 -6.33
C ASP A 63 3.44 -0.04 -7.62
N GLY A 64 3.60 -1.37 -7.79
CA GLY A 64 4.27 -1.97 -8.94
C GLY A 64 5.80 -2.05 -8.84
N SER A 65 6.42 -1.63 -7.73
CA SER A 65 7.85 -1.86 -7.46
C SER A 65 8.15 -3.35 -7.27
N GLU A 66 9.41 -3.77 -7.45
CA GLU A 66 9.78 -5.18 -7.26
C GLU A 66 9.77 -5.57 -5.77
N PRO A 67 9.06 -6.65 -5.37
CA PRO A 67 9.05 -7.09 -3.98
C PRO A 67 10.40 -7.72 -3.59
N THR A 68 10.97 -7.22 -2.50
CA THR A 68 12.13 -7.81 -1.81
C THR A 68 11.68 -8.49 -0.51
N ASP A 69 12.59 -9.19 0.17
CA ASP A 69 12.37 -9.78 1.51
C ASP A 69 12.25 -8.72 2.63
N GLN A 70 12.36 -7.43 2.30
CA GLN A 70 12.10 -6.30 3.19
C GLN A 70 10.79 -5.57 2.84
N ALA A 71 10.04 -6.04 1.84
CA ALA A 71 8.75 -5.48 1.48
C ALA A 71 7.65 -5.91 2.48
N ASN A 72 6.38 -5.70 2.13
CA ASN A 72 5.28 -6.07 3.01
C ASN A 72 5.13 -7.59 3.06
N LEU A 73 5.19 -8.17 4.26
CA LEU A 73 4.88 -9.59 4.48
C LEU A 73 3.37 -9.81 4.38
N TYR A 74 2.96 -10.74 3.53
CA TYR A 74 1.57 -11.16 3.42
C TYR A 74 1.15 -12.00 4.63
N ALA A 75 0.26 -11.44 5.46
CA ALA A 75 -0.29 -12.13 6.64
C ALA A 75 -1.82 -12.14 6.70
N ASN A 76 -2.48 -11.22 5.99
CA ASN A 76 -3.93 -11.04 5.98
C ASN A 76 -4.42 -10.83 4.54
N PRO A 77 -5.71 -11.13 4.25
CA PRO A 77 -6.30 -10.83 2.94
C PRO A 77 -6.16 -9.34 2.59
N LEU A 78 -5.85 -9.05 1.33
CA LEU A 78 -5.73 -7.67 0.84
C LEU A 78 -7.10 -7.20 0.35
N ILE A 79 -7.70 -6.21 1.02
CA ILE A 79 -9.04 -5.72 0.71
C ILE A 79 -8.96 -4.57 -0.30
N ILE A 80 -9.69 -4.63 -1.41
CA ILE A 80 -9.80 -3.55 -2.39
C ILE A 80 -10.72 -2.44 -1.84
N PRO A 81 -10.35 -1.14 -1.87
CA PRO A 81 -9.07 -0.56 -2.30
C PRO A 81 -8.11 -0.27 -1.13
N GLU A 82 -8.29 -0.84 0.06
CA GLU A 82 -7.50 -0.52 1.26
C GLU A 82 -5.98 -0.71 1.07
N PHE A 83 -5.54 -1.68 0.25
CA PHE A 83 -4.12 -1.87 -0.06
C PHE A 83 -3.59 -0.96 -1.18
N PHE A 84 -4.45 -0.17 -1.82
CA PHE A 84 -4.05 0.68 -2.94
C PHE A 84 -3.21 1.86 -2.42
N PRO A 85 -2.34 2.45 -3.26
CA PRO A 85 -1.73 3.73 -2.94
C PRO A 85 -2.79 4.77 -2.57
N GLU A 86 -2.47 5.67 -1.64
CA GLU A 86 -3.44 6.64 -1.12
C GLU A 86 -4.06 7.47 -2.26
N GLY A 87 -5.41 7.53 -2.26
CA GLY A 87 -6.17 8.25 -3.27
C GLY A 87 -6.22 7.59 -4.65
N ALA A 88 -5.58 6.44 -4.86
CA ALA A 88 -5.59 5.75 -6.13
C ALA A 88 -6.87 4.90 -6.34
N VAL A 89 -7.32 4.83 -7.58
CA VAL A 89 -8.40 3.93 -8.04
C VAL A 89 -7.87 2.65 -8.68
N THR A 90 -6.56 2.54 -8.80
CA THR A 90 -5.84 1.37 -9.32
C THR A 90 -4.62 1.07 -8.46
N ALA A 91 -4.26 -0.21 -8.37
CA ALA A 91 -3.02 -0.65 -7.75
C ALA A 91 -2.41 -1.79 -8.56
N THR A 92 -1.08 -1.85 -8.62
CA THR A 92 -0.36 -2.98 -9.20
C THR A 92 0.26 -3.78 -8.09
N LEU A 93 -0.35 -4.93 -7.81
CA LEU A 93 0.12 -5.88 -6.81
C LEU A 93 1.19 -6.77 -7.45
N LYS A 94 2.42 -6.70 -6.93
CA LYS A 94 3.47 -7.67 -7.23
C LYS A 94 3.79 -8.50 -6.00
N ALA A 95 4.04 -9.79 -6.18
CA ALA A 95 4.37 -10.69 -5.08
C ALA A 95 5.49 -11.68 -5.45
N ARG A 96 6.26 -12.08 -4.45
CA ARG A 96 7.37 -13.04 -4.56
C ARG A 96 7.50 -13.87 -3.29
N ALA A 97 7.80 -15.15 -3.45
CA ALA A 97 8.02 -16.07 -2.34
C ALA A 97 9.51 -16.14 -1.97
N TYR A 98 9.79 -16.21 -0.67
CA TYR A 98 11.10 -16.32 -0.06
C TYR A 98 11.15 -17.44 0.96
N LYS A 99 12.27 -18.17 0.98
CA LYS A 99 12.53 -19.23 1.96
C LYS A 99 14.03 -19.45 2.11
N GLU A 100 14.50 -19.62 3.33
CA GLU A 100 15.92 -19.90 3.60
C GLU A 100 16.38 -21.18 2.90
N GLY A 101 17.52 -21.11 2.22
CA GLY A 101 18.10 -22.24 1.48
C GLY A 101 17.48 -22.50 0.10
N PHE A 102 16.65 -21.58 -0.42
CA PHE A 102 16.07 -21.65 -1.76
C PHE A 102 16.34 -20.36 -2.53
N ASP A 103 16.38 -20.46 -3.86
CA ASP A 103 16.33 -19.27 -4.70
C ASP A 103 14.90 -18.70 -4.67
N PRO A 104 14.72 -17.37 -4.53
CA PRO A 104 13.39 -16.79 -4.48
C PRO A 104 12.61 -17.04 -5.76
N SER A 105 11.28 -17.11 -5.65
CA SER A 105 10.42 -17.38 -6.80
C SER A 105 10.55 -16.34 -7.91
N SER A 106 9.98 -16.61 -9.08
CA SER A 106 9.67 -15.53 -10.02
C SER A 106 8.62 -14.58 -9.43
N VAL A 107 8.59 -13.34 -9.91
CA VAL A 107 7.63 -12.32 -9.47
C VAL A 107 6.34 -12.48 -10.26
N VAL A 108 5.21 -12.46 -9.55
CA VAL A 108 3.88 -12.42 -10.17
C VAL A 108 3.29 -11.02 -10.03
N SER A 109 2.47 -10.61 -11.00
CA SER A 109 1.92 -9.25 -11.05
C SER A 109 0.45 -9.27 -11.46
N ALA A 110 -0.36 -8.45 -10.81
CA ALA A 110 -1.73 -8.19 -11.19
C ALA A 110 -2.10 -6.73 -10.94
N THR A 111 -2.92 -6.18 -11.82
CA THR A 111 -3.45 -4.82 -11.69
C THR A 111 -4.91 -4.90 -11.33
N TYR A 112 -5.28 -4.23 -10.25
CA TYR A 112 -6.65 -4.16 -9.77
C TYR A 112 -7.17 -2.73 -9.89
N THR A 113 -8.40 -2.59 -10.36
CA THR A 113 -9.14 -1.33 -10.41
C THR A 113 -10.35 -1.44 -9.50
N VAL A 114 -10.60 -0.42 -8.67
CA VAL A 114 -11.78 -0.39 -7.80
C VAL A 114 -12.95 0.30 -8.48
N THR A 115 -14.15 -0.25 -8.30
CA THR A 115 -15.43 0.43 -8.51
C THR A 115 -16.20 0.52 -7.20
N PHE A 116 -17.09 1.51 -7.13
CA PHE A 116 -17.88 1.79 -5.94
C PHE A 116 -19.37 1.75 -6.29
N PHE A 117 -20.21 1.45 -5.30
CA PHE A 117 -21.66 1.48 -5.50
C PHE A 117 -22.18 2.88 -5.79
N ASN A 118 -21.62 3.88 -5.12
CA ASN A 118 -21.96 5.29 -5.24
C ASN A 118 -20.88 6.13 -4.54
N THR A 119 -21.04 7.46 -4.50
CA THR A 119 -20.15 8.41 -3.81
C THR A 119 -20.84 8.99 -2.58
N VAL A 120 -20.11 9.08 -1.47
CA VAL A 120 -20.59 9.70 -0.23
C VAL A 120 -20.75 11.21 -0.43
N ALA A 121 -21.86 11.76 0.05
CA ALA A 121 -22.14 13.18 -0.02
C ALA A 121 -21.09 13.99 0.76
N LYS A 122 -20.70 15.13 0.19
CA LYS A 122 -19.76 16.07 0.82
C LYS A 122 -20.32 16.60 2.15
N PRO A 123 -19.53 16.59 3.24
CA PRO A 123 -19.94 17.19 4.51
C PRO A 123 -20.27 18.67 4.37
N GLN A 124 -21.16 19.15 5.24
CA GLN A 124 -21.57 20.56 5.34
C GLN A 124 -21.34 21.05 6.77
N PHE A 125 -20.90 22.30 6.89
CA PHE A 125 -20.58 22.93 8.19
C PHE A 125 -21.65 23.94 8.60
N SER A 126 -21.89 24.02 9.90
CA SER A 126 -22.65 25.10 10.53
C SER A 126 -21.93 25.58 11.79
N PRO A 127 -21.52 26.86 11.89
CA PRO A 127 -21.65 27.93 10.88
C PRO A 127 -20.87 27.64 9.60
N LEU A 128 -21.28 28.19 8.46
CA LEU A 128 -20.64 27.84 7.18
C LEU A 128 -19.20 28.39 7.07
N TYR A 129 -18.96 29.62 7.51
CA TYR A 129 -17.65 30.29 7.54
C TYR A 129 -17.73 31.54 8.45
N GLY A 130 -16.58 32.16 8.73
CA GLY A 130 -16.50 33.52 9.26
C GLY A 130 -15.99 33.62 10.70
N ASN A 131 -16.34 34.71 11.38
CA ASN A 131 -15.89 34.98 12.74
C ASN A 131 -16.78 34.23 13.74
N ILE A 132 -16.17 33.45 14.63
CA ILE A 132 -16.85 32.71 15.70
C ILE A 132 -16.16 33.00 17.04
N THR A 133 -16.83 32.67 18.13
CA THR A 133 -16.20 32.70 19.46
C THR A 133 -15.86 31.28 19.91
N THR A 134 -15.03 31.16 20.93
CA THR A 134 -14.74 29.86 21.58
C THR A 134 -15.98 29.15 22.17
N ASN A 135 -17.13 29.84 22.27
CA ASN A 135 -18.41 29.27 22.69
C ASN A 135 -19.33 28.88 21.52
N THR A 136 -18.94 29.16 20.28
CA THR A 136 -19.74 28.81 19.11
C THR A 136 -19.67 27.31 18.86
N GLU A 137 -20.83 26.65 18.87
CA GLU A 137 -20.96 25.24 18.55
C GLU A 137 -20.84 25.02 17.03
N ILE A 138 -19.95 24.11 16.66
CA ILE A 138 -19.71 23.65 15.29
C ILE A 138 -20.44 22.33 15.09
N ASN A 139 -21.25 22.27 14.04
CA ASN A 139 -21.95 21.08 13.61
C ASN A 139 -21.48 20.67 12.20
N ILE A 140 -21.28 19.36 12.01
CA ILE A 140 -20.94 18.77 10.71
C ILE A 140 -22.06 17.81 10.30
N HIS A 141 -22.57 17.95 9.09
CA HIS A 141 -23.66 17.13 8.57
C HIS A 141 -23.27 16.45 7.25
N CYS A 142 -23.65 15.19 7.08
CA CYS A 142 -23.57 14.46 5.81
C CYS A 142 -24.94 13.85 5.50
N SER A 143 -25.45 14.08 4.30
CA SER A 143 -26.75 13.55 3.86
C SER A 143 -26.72 12.05 3.51
N THR A 144 -25.53 11.44 3.44
CA THR A 144 -25.41 10.00 3.22
C THR A 144 -25.65 9.27 4.53
N LEU A 145 -26.75 8.52 4.59
CA LEU A 145 -27.09 7.72 5.76
C LEU A 145 -25.97 6.73 6.11
N ASN A 146 -25.67 6.63 7.41
CA ASN A 146 -24.63 5.77 7.99
C ASN A 146 -23.21 6.07 7.47
N ALA A 147 -22.95 7.29 6.99
CA ALA A 147 -21.59 7.73 6.71
C ALA A 147 -20.89 8.18 8.00
N ASP A 148 -19.66 7.74 8.18
CA ASP A 148 -18.77 8.19 9.25
C ASP A 148 -18.01 9.43 8.78
N ILE A 149 -18.05 10.50 9.57
CA ILE A 149 -17.38 11.77 9.23
C ILE A 149 -16.10 11.88 10.07
N HIS A 150 -14.99 12.16 9.40
CA HIS A 150 -13.70 12.46 10.02
C HIS A 150 -13.28 13.90 9.69
N TYR A 151 -12.61 14.57 10.62
CA TYR A 151 -12.26 15.98 10.48
C TYR A 151 -10.90 16.33 11.10
N THR A 152 -10.38 17.48 10.69
CA THR A 152 -9.13 18.09 11.15
C THR A 152 -9.36 19.60 11.35
N LEU A 153 -8.61 20.22 12.26
CA LEU A 153 -8.70 21.67 12.56
C LEU A 153 -7.42 22.44 12.19
N ASP A 154 -6.38 21.72 11.76
CA ASP A 154 -5.08 22.28 11.37
C ASP A 154 -4.95 22.47 9.85
N GLY A 155 -5.99 22.14 9.08
CA GLY A 155 -6.00 22.20 7.62
C GLY A 155 -5.35 21.02 6.91
N SER A 156 -4.89 19.99 7.62
CA SER A 156 -4.49 18.71 7.00
C SER A 156 -5.71 17.99 6.40
N ASP A 157 -5.50 17.18 5.36
CA ASP A 157 -6.60 16.43 4.74
C ASP A 157 -7.04 15.28 5.66
N PRO A 158 -8.33 15.19 6.04
CA PRO A 158 -8.80 14.13 6.91
C PRO A 158 -8.82 12.78 6.20
N ASP A 159 -8.32 11.78 6.92
CA ASP A 159 -8.38 10.36 6.60
C ASP A 159 -9.23 9.58 7.63
N GLN A 160 -9.29 8.25 7.52
CA GLN A 160 -10.04 7.42 8.48
C GLN A 160 -9.35 7.28 9.85
N SER A 161 -8.12 7.76 10.01
CA SER A 161 -7.40 7.82 11.28
C SER A 161 -7.63 9.15 12.02
N SER A 162 -8.09 10.17 11.30
CA SER A 162 -8.42 11.51 11.81
C SER A 162 -9.59 11.47 12.80
N ALA A 163 -9.77 12.56 13.55
CA ALA A 163 -10.80 12.64 14.58
C ALA A 163 -12.21 12.39 14.00
N LYS A 164 -12.96 11.48 14.63
CA LYS A 164 -14.33 11.14 14.23
C LYS A 164 -15.32 12.14 14.81
N TYR A 165 -16.18 12.70 13.97
CA TYR A 165 -17.29 13.53 14.40
C TYR A 165 -18.41 12.66 14.97
N ILE A 166 -18.80 12.93 16.22
CA ILE A 166 -19.86 12.20 16.94
C ILE A 166 -21.05 13.12 17.21
N GLU A 167 -20.77 14.34 17.67
CA GLU A 167 -21.75 15.38 17.99
C GLU A 167 -21.11 16.78 17.86
N GLY A 168 -21.92 17.81 18.05
CA GLY A 168 -21.46 19.21 18.01
C GLY A 168 -20.32 19.48 18.98
N PHE A 169 -19.37 20.33 18.58
CA PHE A 169 -18.19 20.66 19.40
C PHE A 169 -17.81 22.14 19.29
N THR A 170 -17.02 22.64 20.23
CA THR A 170 -16.49 24.02 20.18
C THR A 170 -15.00 24.02 19.83
N ILE A 171 -14.53 25.12 19.22
CA ILE A 171 -13.12 25.33 18.91
C ILE A 171 -12.51 26.21 20.01
N THR A 172 -11.59 25.65 20.80
CA THR A 172 -11.03 26.32 21.97
C THR A 172 -9.82 27.20 21.67
N GLN A 173 -9.16 27.01 20.53
CA GLN A 173 -8.02 27.83 20.11
C GLN A 173 -8.50 29.13 19.46
N THR A 174 -7.89 30.26 19.83
CA THR A 174 -8.13 31.56 19.20
C THR A 174 -7.24 31.75 17.97
N GLY A 175 -7.68 32.55 17.00
CA GLY A 175 -6.96 32.83 15.75
C GLY A 175 -7.60 32.16 14.54
N GLU A 176 -6.85 32.02 13.45
CA GLU A 176 -7.33 31.36 12.25
C GLU A 176 -7.34 29.84 12.42
N VAL A 177 -8.45 29.20 12.08
CA VAL A 177 -8.64 27.75 12.13
C VAL A 177 -9.19 27.27 10.80
N THR A 178 -8.58 26.23 10.24
CA THR A 178 -9.05 25.60 8.99
C THR A 178 -9.67 24.25 9.34
N LEU A 179 -11.00 24.18 9.29
CA LEU A 179 -11.75 22.94 9.47
C LEU A 179 -11.86 22.22 8.13
N LYS A 180 -11.34 21.01 8.04
CA LYS A 180 -11.61 20.08 6.93
C LYS A 180 -12.37 18.86 7.42
N ALA A 181 -13.27 18.34 6.60
CA ALA A 181 -13.99 17.10 6.91
C ALA A 181 -14.20 16.24 5.66
N ARG A 182 -14.17 14.93 5.85
CA ARG A 182 -14.44 13.92 4.82
C ARG A 182 -15.29 12.80 5.41
N ALA A 183 -16.22 12.30 4.62
CA ALA A 183 -17.15 11.26 5.03
C ALA A 183 -16.88 9.95 4.28
N TYR A 184 -17.05 8.85 5.00
CA TYR A 184 -16.74 7.48 4.56
C TYR A 184 -17.94 6.57 4.75
N ARG A 185 -18.12 5.64 3.82
CA ARG A 185 -19.09 4.56 3.94
C ARG A 185 -18.54 3.32 3.24
N SER A 186 -18.62 2.18 3.89
CA SER A 186 -18.11 0.91 3.34
C SER A 186 -18.73 0.61 1.96
N GLY A 187 -17.89 0.24 0.99
CA GLY A 187 -18.28 -0.04 -0.39
C GLY A 187 -18.59 1.21 -1.26
N TRP A 188 -18.50 2.42 -0.70
CA TRP A 188 -18.76 3.68 -1.40
C TRP A 188 -17.47 4.45 -1.62
N ASN A 189 -17.43 5.23 -2.69
CA ASN A 189 -16.35 6.18 -2.91
C ASN A 189 -16.44 7.25 -1.81
N PRO A 190 -15.35 7.55 -1.07
CA PRO A 190 -15.38 8.58 -0.04
C PRO A 190 -15.83 9.92 -0.60
N SER A 191 -16.33 10.79 0.28
CA SER A 191 -16.74 12.12 -0.14
C SER A 191 -15.55 12.94 -0.62
N GLU A 192 -15.82 14.02 -1.35
CA GLU A 192 -14.87 15.12 -1.42
C GLU A 192 -14.56 15.67 -0.03
N ILE A 193 -13.38 16.29 0.12
CA ILE A 193 -13.04 17.05 1.31
C ILE A 193 -13.85 18.35 1.32
N ALA A 194 -14.62 18.55 2.38
CA ALA A 194 -15.20 19.84 2.73
C ALA A 194 -14.16 20.65 3.49
N GLU A 195 -14.05 21.95 3.20
CA GLU A 195 -13.12 22.87 3.85
C GLU A 195 -13.85 24.17 4.22
N THR A 196 -13.57 24.70 5.40
CA THR A 196 -13.95 26.06 5.80
C THR A 196 -12.91 26.68 6.71
N LYS A 197 -12.94 28.02 6.81
CA LYS A 197 -12.04 28.82 7.63
C LYS A 197 -12.83 29.66 8.63
N TYR A 198 -12.37 29.65 9.86
CA TYR A 198 -12.89 30.48 10.94
C TYR A 198 -11.81 31.39 11.51
N THR A 199 -12.23 32.60 11.91
CA THR A 199 -11.45 33.44 12.82
C THR A 199 -12.09 33.32 14.19
N VAL A 200 -11.38 32.70 15.13
CA VAL A 200 -11.89 32.40 16.47
C VAL A 200 -11.41 33.45 17.45
N SER A 201 -12.35 34.13 18.11
CA SER A 201 -12.06 35.07 19.19
C SER A 201 -12.48 34.54 20.56
N ALA A 202 -11.96 35.17 21.62
CA ALA A 202 -12.58 35.04 22.93
C ALA A 202 -14.05 35.55 22.90
N PRO A 203 -14.88 35.15 23.87
CA PRO A 203 -16.28 35.60 23.97
C PRO A 203 -16.43 37.12 24.06
#